data_AF-A0A3M5J3S2-F1
#
_entry.id   AF-A0A3M5J3S2-F1
#
_cell.length_a   1.000
_cell.length_b   1.000
_cell.length_c   1.000
_cell.angle_alpha   90.00
_cell.angle_beta   90.00
_cell.angle_gamma   90.00
#
_symmetry.space_group_name_H-M   'P 1'
#
loop_
_entity.id
_entity.type
_entity.pdbx_description
1 polymer ?
#
loop_
_entity_poly.entity_id
_entity_poly.type
_entity_poly.pdbx_seq_one_letter_code
_entity_poly.pdbx_strand_id
1 'polypeptide(L)'
;MRHGQFDVFNNSIDKFHLGFTATGDATILSQSNYFAKGVDVSNKASNSGVLDDYGDAHFKDIGSNVSFTQKSPLTAWSPSYNRDVKTAEEARAYNLTHAGAKTVA
;
A
#
# COMPACT_ATOMS: atom_id res chain seq x y z
N MET A 1 -1.50 -9.10 -5.37
CA MET A 1 -0.52 -9.88 -4.59
C MET A 1 -1.12 -11.27 -4.39
N ARG A 2 -0.34 -12.33 -4.65
CA ARG A 2 -0.77 -13.74 -4.53
C ARG A 2 0.39 -14.61 -4.06
N HIS A 3 0.16 -15.54 -3.14
CA HIS A 3 1.09 -16.55 -2.60
C HIS A 3 2.38 -16.11 -1.91
N GLY A 4 2.68 -14.82 -1.90
CA GLY A 4 3.92 -14.27 -1.36
C GLY A 4 3.76 -13.60 0.01
N GLN A 5 4.91 -13.32 0.64
CA GLN A 5 5.02 -12.38 1.75
C GLN A 5 5.46 -11.02 1.22
N PHE A 6 4.66 -9.99 1.47
CA PHE A 6 4.87 -8.64 0.95
C PHE A 6 5.00 -7.66 2.12
N ASP A 7 6.20 -7.10 2.29
CA ASP A 7 6.42 -5.93 3.15
C ASP A 7 6.39 -4.69 2.27
N VAL A 8 5.36 -3.86 2.44
CA VAL A 8 5.07 -2.71 1.58
C VAL A 8 5.03 -1.47 2.45
N PHE A 9 6.13 -0.71 2.51
CA PHE A 9 6.22 0.44 3.41
C PHE A 9 6.79 1.70 2.75
N ASN A 10 6.43 2.86 3.30
CA ASN A 10 6.87 4.19 2.84
C ASN A 10 6.65 4.47 1.34
N ASN A 11 5.59 3.96 0.72
CA ASN A 11 5.28 4.23 -0.68
C ASN A 11 4.39 5.47 -0.86
N SER A 12 4.48 6.09 -2.04
CA SER A 12 3.53 7.11 -2.50
C SER A 12 2.72 6.57 -3.68
N ILE A 13 1.42 6.40 -3.51
CA ILE A 13 0.49 5.81 -4.46
C ILE A 13 -0.50 6.91 -4.91
N ASP A 14 -0.31 7.46 -6.11
CA ASP A 14 -1.12 8.57 -6.66
C ASP A 14 -1.90 8.10 -7.90
N LYS A 15 -3.12 8.62 -8.11
CA LYS A 15 -3.95 8.39 -9.31
C LYS A 15 -4.19 6.90 -9.61
N PHE A 16 -4.77 6.19 -8.65
CA PHE A 16 -5.04 4.76 -8.77
C PHE A 16 -6.54 4.47 -8.90
N HIS A 17 -6.89 3.44 -9.68
CA HIS A 17 -8.19 2.77 -9.56
C HIS A 17 -8.18 1.72 -8.44
N LEU A 18 -7.08 0.96 -8.34
CA LEU A 18 -6.83 -0.01 -7.28
C LEU A 18 -5.45 0.23 -6.68
N GLY A 19 -5.38 0.35 -5.36
CA GLY A 19 -4.12 0.51 -4.62
C GLY A 19 -3.44 -0.84 -4.43
N PHE A 20 -4.05 -1.71 -3.64
CA PHE A 20 -3.63 -3.10 -3.46
C PHE A 20 -4.73 -4.07 -3.85
N THR A 21 -4.37 -5.20 -4.47
CA THR A 21 -5.25 -6.37 -4.59
C THR A 21 -4.67 -7.49 -3.75
N ALA A 22 -5.41 -7.98 -2.77
CA ALA A 22 -5.01 -9.05 -1.84
C ALA A 22 -5.81 -10.32 -2.14
N THR A 23 -5.12 -11.40 -2.55
CA THR A 23 -5.76 -12.69 -2.85
C THR A 23 -4.79 -13.87 -2.77
N GLY A 24 -5.30 -15.11 -2.80
CA GLY A 24 -4.56 -16.36 -2.92
C GLY A 24 -3.47 -16.49 -1.87
N ASP A 25 -3.88 -16.53 -0.61
CA ASP A 25 -3.08 -16.77 0.60
C ASP A 25 -1.92 -15.80 0.89
N ALA A 26 -1.75 -14.74 0.09
CA ALA A 26 -0.69 -13.76 0.29
C ALA A 26 -0.69 -13.19 1.72
N THR A 27 0.49 -12.97 2.28
CA THR A 27 0.67 -12.29 3.58
C THR A 27 1.24 -10.91 3.34
N ILE A 28 0.51 -9.86 3.72
CA ILE A 28 0.82 -8.48 3.36
C ILE A 28 0.89 -7.64 4.63
N LEU A 29 2.06 -7.06 4.88
CA LEU A 29 2.26 -6.00 5.85
C LEU A 29 2.39 -4.67 5.09
N SER A 30 1.36 -3.83 5.15
CA SER A 30 1.38 -2.45 4.67
C SER A 30 1.75 -1.53 5.83
N GLN A 31 2.63 -0.55 5.61
CA GLN A 31 3.02 0.38 6.67
C GLN A 31 3.39 1.77 6.14
N SER A 32 2.77 2.82 6.68
CA SER A 32 3.07 4.22 6.35
C SER A 32 3.07 4.53 4.85
N ASN A 33 2.14 3.95 4.10
CA ASN A 33 1.95 4.28 2.69
C ASN A 33 1.04 5.49 2.54
N TYR A 34 1.34 6.36 1.58
CA TYR A 34 0.52 7.52 1.26
C TYR A 34 -0.30 7.29 -0.01
N PHE A 35 -1.61 7.23 0.12
CA PHE A 35 -2.57 7.12 -0.96
C PHE A 35 -3.15 8.49 -1.29
N ALA A 36 -3.16 8.83 -2.58
CA ALA A 36 -3.64 10.11 -3.09
C ALA A 36 -4.42 9.94 -4.38
N LYS A 37 -5.48 10.72 -4.54
CA LYS A 37 -6.26 10.83 -5.79
C LYS A 37 -6.74 9.47 -6.32
N GLY A 38 -7.20 8.60 -5.42
CA GLY A 38 -7.91 7.39 -5.82
C GLY A 38 -9.15 7.76 -6.63
N VAL A 39 -9.49 6.92 -7.61
CA VAL A 39 -10.65 7.10 -8.48
C VAL A 39 -11.41 5.78 -8.65
N ASP A 40 -12.73 5.86 -8.83
CA ASP A 40 -13.54 4.70 -9.22
C ASP A 40 -13.45 4.41 -10.73
N VAL A 41 -14.12 3.33 -11.18
CA VAL A 41 -14.17 2.93 -12.59
C VAL A 41 -14.83 3.94 -13.52
N SER A 42 -15.52 4.94 -12.98
CA SER A 42 -16.09 6.08 -13.71
C SER A 42 -15.21 7.35 -13.60
N ASN A 43 -13.97 7.21 -13.14
CA ASN A 43 -13.01 8.30 -12.89
C ASN A 43 -13.46 9.37 -11.88
N LYS A 44 -14.37 9.02 -10.94
CA LYS A 44 -14.73 9.92 -9.83
C LYS A 44 -13.83 9.67 -8.63
N ALA A 45 -13.50 10.72 -7.89
CA ALA A 45 -12.67 10.61 -6.70
C ALA A 45 -13.27 9.59 -5.71
N SER A 46 -12.48 8.58 -5.34
CA SER A 46 -12.89 7.51 -4.44
C SER A 46 -11.68 6.85 -3.77
N ASN A 47 -11.84 6.53 -2.49
CA ASN A 47 -10.88 5.68 -1.77
C ASN A 47 -11.35 4.22 -1.68
N SER A 48 -12.48 3.84 -2.30
CA SER A 48 -12.99 2.46 -2.23
C SER A 48 -12.02 1.44 -2.84
N GLY A 49 -11.15 1.88 -3.75
CA GLY A 49 -10.15 1.03 -4.41
C GLY A 49 -8.82 0.91 -3.67
N VAL A 50 -8.64 1.51 -2.47
CA VAL A 50 -7.35 1.43 -1.75
C VAL A 50 -6.92 -0.01 -1.49
N LEU A 51 -7.89 -0.89 -1.21
CA LEU A 51 -7.69 -2.33 -1.07
C LEU A 51 -8.86 -3.09 -1.69
N ASP A 52 -8.54 -3.84 -2.74
CA ASP A 52 -9.38 -4.84 -3.36
C ASP A 52 -9.08 -6.20 -2.70
N ASP A 53 -9.82 -6.49 -1.63
CA ASP A 53 -9.64 -7.66 -0.80
C ASP A 53 -10.59 -8.79 -1.21
N TYR A 54 -10.05 -9.95 -1.55
CA TYR A 54 -10.82 -11.14 -1.92
C TYR A 54 -11.19 -12.00 -0.70
N GLY A 55 -10.64 -11.70 0.48
CA GLY A 55 -10.91 -12.40 1.74
C GLY A 55 -10.12 -13.69 1.94
N ASP A 56 -9.29 -14.08 0.98
CA ASP A 56 -8.48 -15.31 0.98
C ASP A 56 -6.97 -15.04 1.17
N ALA A 57 -6.60 -13.85 1.66
CA ALA A 57 -5.22 -13.47 1.98
C ALA A 57 -5.05 -13.21 3.50
N HIS A 58 -3.94 -12.60 3.91
CA HIS A 58 -3.72 -12.08 5.25
C HIS A 58 -3.15 -10.66 5.15
N PHE A 59 -3.83 -9.66 5.71
CA PHE A 59 -3.47 -8.26 5.53
C PHE A 59 -3.40 -7.53 6.88
N LYS A 60 -2.42 -6.63 7.01
CA LYS A 60 -2.34 -5.69 8.12
C LYS A 60 -1.78 -4.36 7.59
N ASP A 61 -2.44 -3.26 7.91
CA ASP A 61 -1.88 -1.91 7.72
C ASP A 61 -1.50 -1.27 9.06
N ILE A 62 -0.43 -0.46 9.06
CA ILE A 62 -0.02 0.38 10.19
C ILE A 62 0.34 1.77 9.67
N GLY A 63 -0.43 2.80 10.02
CA GLY A 63 -0.02 4.20 9.86
C GLY A 63 -0.06 4.75 8.43
N SER A 64 -0.72 4.08 7.47
CA SER A 64 -1.04 4.69 6.18
C SER A 64 -2.10 5.80 6.35
N ASN A 65 -2.19 6.73 5.39
CA ASN A 65 -3.07 7.91 5.49
C ASN A 65 -4.56 7.63 5.14
N VAL A 66 -4.96 6.37 5.04
CA VAL A 66 -6.33 5.94 4.68
C VAL A 66 -6.75 4.76 5.56
N SER A 67 -8.06 4.57 5.67
CA SER A 67 -8.64 3.38 6.29
C SER A 67 -8.94 2.32 5.23
N PHE A 68 -8.74 1.05 5.58
CA PHE A 68 -8.97 -0.08 4.69
C PHE A 68 -10.25 -0.84 5.08
N THR A 69 -11.09 -1.15 4.10
CA THR A 69 -12.20 -2.10 4.27
C THR A 69 -11.68 -3.51 4.03
N GLN A 70 -11.08 -4.08 5.07
CA GLN A 70 -10.45 -5.40 5.05
C GLN A 70 -11.48 -6.52 5.20
N LYS A 71 -11.30 -7.61 4.43
CA LYS A 71 -12.04 -8.88 4.53
C LYS A 71 -11.14 -10.02 4.99
N SER A 72 -9.90 -10.04 4.49
CA SER A 72 -8.89 -11.03 4.84
C SER A 72 -8.56 -10.95 6.34
N PRO A 73 -8.19 -12.06 7.01
CA PRO A 73 -7.70 -12.02 8.39
C PRO A 73 -6.47 -11.13 8.57
N LEU A 74 -6.24 -10.68 9.81
CA LEU A 74 -5.01 -9.99 10.19
C LEU A 74 -3.82 -10.96 10.14
N THR A 75 -2.67 -10.46 9.68
CA THR A 75 -1.39 -11.16 9.85
C THR A 75 -0.60 -10.67 11.06
N ALA A 76 0.06 -11.59 11.75
CA ALA A 76 1.08 -11.29 12.76
C ALA A 76 2.52 -11.32 12.21
N TRP A 77 2.67 -11.64 10.92
CA TRP A 77 3.98 -11.68 10.27
C TRP A 77 4.65 -10.31 10.28
N SER A 78 5.97 -10.33 10.43
CA SER A 78 6.83 -9.16 10.27
C SER A 78 8.14 -9.58 9.60
N PRO A 79 8.76 -8.71 8.79
CA PRO A 79 10.04 -8.98 8.15
C PRO A 79 11.16 -9.09 9.19
N SER A 80 12.16 -9.94 8.92
CA SER A 80 13.31 -10.18 9.82
C SER A 80 14.42 -9.13 9.73
N TYR A 81 14.29 -8.15 8.84
CA TYR A 81 15.27 -7.10 8.61
C TYR A 81 14.83 -5.76 9.21
N ASN A 82 15.80 -4.89 9.48
CA ASN A 82 15.54 -3.54 10.00
C ASN A 82 14.94 -2.64 8.92
N ARG A 83 14.01 -1.78 9.33
CA ARG A 83 13.30 -0.83 8.47
C ARG A 83 13.34 0.55 9.09
N ASP A 84 13.65 1.57 8.30
CA ASP A 84 13.43 2.97 8.66
C ASP A 84 12.03 3.37 8.19
N VAL A 85 11.03 3.13 9.04
CA VAL A 85 9.63 3.46 8.75
C VAL A 85 9.38 4.93 9.09
N LYS A 86 8.90 5.69 8.11
CA LYS A 86 8.58 7.12 8.25
C LYS A 86 7.09 7.29 8.57
N THR A 87 6.64 8.53 8.77
CA THR A 87 5.21 8.84 8.59
C THR A 87 4.83 8.75 7.11
N ALA A 88 3.54 8.55 6.81
CA ALA A 88 3.07 8.51 5.42
C ALA A 88 3.38 9.81 4.67
N GLU A 89 3.26 10.96 5.33
CA GLU A 89 3.57 12.28 4.78
C GLU A 89 5.05 12.44 4.42
N GLU A 90 5.96 12.03 5.31
CA GLU A 90 7.40 12.06 5.05
C GLU A 90 7.79 11.09 3.92
N ALA A 91 7.20 9.90 3.91
CA ALA A 91 7.39 8.93 2.84
C ALA A 91 6.98 9.52 1.48
N ARG A 92 5.83 10.20 1.41
CA ARG A 92 5.40 10.91 0.20
C ARG A 92 6.40 11.99 -0.22
N ALA A 93 6.80 12.86 0.70
CA ALA A 93 7.74 13.95 0.40
C ALA A 93 9.07 13.43 -0.14
N TYR A 94 9.59 12.35 0.44
CA TYR A 94 10.80 11.69 -0.02
C TYR A 94 10.63 11.10 -1.42
N ASN A 95 9.55 10.35 -1.66
CA ASN A 95 9.30 9.71 -2.95
C ASN A 95 9.13 10.72 -4.09
N LEU A 96 8.46 11.85 -3.85
CA LEU A 96 8.27 12.90 -4.86
C LEU A 96 9.60 13.51 -5.36
N THR A 97 10.66 13.41 -4.57
CA THR A 97 11.97 14.02 -4.86
C THR A 97 13.03 13.00 -5.27
N HIS A 98 12.84 11.71 -4.97
CA HIS A 98 13.86 10.67 -5.15
C HIS A 98 13.42 9.46 -5.98
N ALA A 99 12.12 9.26 -6.21
CA ALA A 99 11.65 8.11 -6.97
C ALA A 99 11.86 8.28 -8.49
N GLY A 100 12.06 7.15 -9.18
CA GLY A 100 12.26 7.11 -10.62
C GLY A 100 13.73 7.20 -11.05
N ALA A 101 13.98 6.90 -12.32
CA ALA A 101 15.32 6.99 -12.88
C ALA A 101 15.76 8.45 -12.97
N LYS A 102 16.98 8.74 -12.51
CA LYS A 102 17.61 10.03 -12.79
C LYS A 102 18.15 9.99 -14.22
N THR A 103 17.71 10.91 -15.05
CA THR A 103 18.34 11.15 -16.35
C THR A 103 19.71 11.77 -16.08
N VAL A 104 20.77 10.99 -16.26
CA VAL A 104 22.13 11.52 -16.26
C VAL A 104 22.32 12.11 -17.66
N ALA A 105 22.31 13.44 -17.77
CA ALA A 105 22.60 14.15 -19.01
C ALA A 105 24.10 14.21 -19.28
#